data_AF-A0A353RBL7-F1
#
_entry.id   AF-A0A353RBL7-F1
#
_cell.length_a   1.000
_cell.length_b   1.000
_cell.length_c   1.000
_cell.angle_alpha   90.00
_cell.angle_beta   90.00
_cell.angle_gamma   90.00
#
_symmetry.space_group_name_H-M   'P 1'
#
loop_
_entity.id
_entity.type
_entity.pdbx_description
1 polymer ?
#
loop_
_entity_poly.entity_id
_entity_poly.type
_entity_poly.pdbx_seq_one_letter_code
_entity_poly.pdbx_strand_id
1 'polypeptide(L)'
;MTRIILSGCGGRMGRTVAACAEGRQDCKIVAGIDVRKGTELPFPVFEAPEKVDAGADVLVDFSNPSLLGPLLNFGESTKTPLVLCTTGY
;
A
#
# COMPACT_ATOMS: atom_id res chain seq x y z
N MET A 1 -6.20 -1.61 -16.32
CA MET A 1 -6.47 -1.05 -14.99
C MET A 1 -5.39 -1.54 -14.04
N THR A 2 -4.55 -0.63 -13.56
CA THR A 2 -3.43 -0.91 -12.65
C THR A 2 -3.94 -1.19 -11.24
N ARG A 3 -3.52 -2.32 -10.66
CA ARG A 3 -3.86 -2.75 -9.31
C ARG A 3 -2.78 -2.29 -8.33
N ILE A 4 -3.18 -1.55 -7.30
CA ILE A 4 -2.27 -0.90 -6.36
C ILE A 4 -2.43 -1.50 -4.97
N ILE A 5 -1.32 -1.89 -4.34
CA ILE A 5 -1.23 -2.04 -2.88
C ILE A 5 -0.81 -0.69 -2.30
N LEU A 6 -1.50 -0.22 -1.26
CA LEU A 6 -1.18 1.05 -0.61
C LEU A 6 -0.63 0.83 0.82
N SER A 7 0.66 1.08 1.02
CA SER A 7 1.29 1.06 2.34
C SER A 7 1.10 2.41 3.06
N GLY A 8 0.73 2.35 4.35
CA GLY A 8 0.33 3.51 5.14
C GLY A 8 -1.11 3.98 4.87
N CYS A 9 -1.98 3.06 4.44
CA CYS A 9 -3.34 3.38 3.96
C CYS A 9 -4.26 4.05 5.00
N GLY A 10 -4.07 3.80 6.30
CA GLY A 10 -4.80 4.47 7.39
C GLY A 10 -4.23 5.84 7.77
N GLY A 11 -3.06 6.20 7.24
CA GLY A 11 -2.45 7.51 7.41
C GLY A 11 -3.21 8.65 6.72
N ARG A 12 -2.73 9.89 6.90
CA ARG A 12 -3.29 11.06 6.21
C ARG A 12 -3.07 10.95 4.69
N MET A 13 -1.83 10.69 4.28
CA MET A 13 -1.48 10.57 2.86
C MET A 13 -2.08 9.33 2.22
N GLY A 14 -2.10 8.19 2.92
CA GLY A 14 -2.77 6.99 2.43
C GLY A 14 -4.23 7.22 2.09
N ARG A 15 -5.01 7.85 2.99
CA ARG A 15 -6.41 8.20 2.71
C ARG A 15 -6.56 9.16 1.53
N THR A 16 -5.67 10.14 1.38
CA THR A 16 -5.66 11.03 0.21
C THR A 16 -5.45 10.25 -1.08
N VAL A 17 -4.47 9.34 -1.12
CA VAL A 17 -4.19 8.52 -2.31
C VAL A 17 -5.38 7.61 -2.63
N ALA A 18 -6.02 7.02 -1.61
CA ALA A 18 -7.23 6.23 -1.79
C ALA A 18 -8.38 7.03 -2.40
N ALA A 19 -8.63 8.25 -1.90
CA ALA A 19 -9.62 9.15 -2.48
C ALA A 19 -9.27 9.55 -3.92
N CYS A 20 -7.98 9.76 -4.25
CA CYS A 20 -7.56 10.07 -5.62
C CYS A 20 -7.73 8.89 -6.59
N ALA A 21 -7.72 7.65 -6.09
CA ALA A 21 -7.96 6.45 -6.90
C ALA A 21 -9.45 6.16 -7.08
N GLU A 22 -10.31 6.72 -6.22
CA GLU A 22 -11.76 6.51 -6.28
C GLU A 22 -12.35 7.07 -7.59
N GLY A 23 -13.21 6.28 -8.22
CA GLY A 23 -13.87 6.64 -9.48
C GLY A 23 -12.97 6.61 -10.73
N ARG A 24 -11.68 6.30 -10.60
CA ARG A 24 -10.77 6.14 -11.74
C ARG A 24 -10.98 4.79 -12.45
N GLN A 25 -10.83 4.79 -13.77
CA GLN A 25 -10.95 3.58 -14.60
C GLN A 25 -9.59 2.96 -14.93
N ASP A 26 -8.51 3.73 -14.78
CA ASP A 26 -7.15 3.32 -15.12
C ASP A 26 -6.38 2.70 -13.96
N CYS A 27 -6.81 2.93 -12.70
CA CYS A 27 -6.24 2.28 -11.52
C CYS A 27 -7.29 1.96 -10.44
N LYS A 28 -6.91 1.08 -9.50
CA LYS A 28 -7.68 0.79 -8.29
C LYS A 28 -6.78 0.34 -7.15
N ILE A 29 -7.17 0.63 -5.91
CA ILE A 29 -6.52 0.05 -4.72
C ILE A 29 -7.17 -1.31 -4.44
N VAL A 30 -6.34 -2.36 -4.37
CA VAL A 30 -6.78 -3.74 -4.16
C VAL A 30 -6.49 -4.25 -2.75
N ALA A 31 -5.53 -3.62 -2.05
CA ALA A 31 -5.19 -3.93 -0.66
C ALA A 31 -4.44 -2.76 -0.03
N GLY A 32 -4.48 -2.70 1.30
CA GLY A 32 -3.74 -1.75 2.12
C GLY A 32 -2.82 -2.45 3.11
N ILE A 33 -1.75 -1.75 3.53
CA ILE A 33 -0.91 -2.16 4.65
C ILE A 33 -0.97 -1.06 5.70
N ASP A 34 -1.39 -1.39 6.92
CA ASP A 34 -1.33 -0.48 8.07
C ASP A 34 -1.43 -1.30 9.38
N VAL A 35 -0.65 -0.90 10.40
CA VAL A 35 -0.71 -1.51 11.74
C VAL A 35 -1.85 -0.92 12.59
N ARG A 36 -2.39 0.24 12.20
CA ARG A 36 -3.46 0.91 12.91
C ARG A 36 -4.79 0.23 12.62
N LYS A 37 -5.42 -0.25 13.68
CA LYS A 37 -6.80 -0.76 13.65
C LYS A 37 -7.78 0.42 13.68
N GLY A 38 -8.93 0.28 13.00
CA GLY A 38 -10.07 1.19 13.17
C GLY A 38 -10.41 2.09 11.99
N THR A 39 -9.77 1.94 10.82
CA THR A 39 -10.28 2.54 9.59
C THR A 39 -10.90 1.46 8.72
N GLU A 40 -12.23 1.47 8.58
CA GLU A 40 -12.89 0.69 7.53
C GLU A 40 -12.52 1.33 6.18
N LEU A 41 -11.78 0.59 5.37
CA LEU A 41 -11.43 0.96 4.01
C LEU A 41 -12.15 0.01 3.04
N PRO A 42 -12.46 0.45 1.81
CA PRO A 42 -13.20 -0.38 0.83
C PRO A 42 -12.37 -1.53 0.24
N PHE A 43 -11.22 -1.84 0.84
CA PHE A 43 -10.28 -2.87 0.44
C PHE A 43 -9.68 -3.55 1.68
N PRO A 44 -9.24 -4.82 1.58
CA PRO A 44 -8.62 -5.52 2.70
C PRO A 44 -7.35 -4.82 3.18
N VAL A 45 -7.17 -4.77 4.50
CA VAL A 45 -6.00 -4.16 5.15
C VAL A 45 -5.23 -5.22 5.91
N PHE A 46 -3.92 -5.29 5.64
CA PHE A 46 -2.99 -6.22 6.26
C PHE A 46 -2.08 -5.48 7.23
N GLU A 47 -1.72 -6.15 8.33
CA GLU A 47 -0.83 -5.56 9.35
C GLU A 47 0.64 -5.52 8.91
N ALA A 48 1.02 -6.31 7.90
CA ALA A 48 2.40 -6.41 7.44
C ALA A 48 2.48 -6.84 5.96
N PRO A 49 3.53 -6.46 5.21
CA PRO A 49 3.69 -6.81 3.79
C PRO A 49 3.67 -8.32 3.53
N GLU A 50 4.24 -9.12 4.44
CA GLU A 50 4.37 -10.58 4.27
C GLU A 50 3.01 -11.30 4.41
N LYS A 51 2.01 -10.63 4.98
CA LYS A 51 0.65 -11.15 5.12
C LYS A 51 -0.23 -10.85 3.90
N VAL A 52 0.25 -10.00 2.98
CA VAL A 52 -0.54 -9.60 1.80
C VAL A 52 -0.67 -10.77 0.84
N ASP A 53 -1.90 -11.22 0.63
CA ASP A 53 -2.25 -12.30 -0.30
C ASP A 53 -2.90 -11.77 -1.60
N ALA A 54 -2.92 -10.45 -1.79
CA ALA A 54 -3.51 -9.80 -2.94
C ALA A 54 -2.49 -9.62 -4.09
N GLY A 55 -2.83 -10.11 -5.28
CA GLY A 55 -2.05 -9.84 -6.50
C GLY A 55 -2.21 -8.39 -6.96
N ALA A 56 -1.10 -7.69 -7.16
CA ALA A 56 -1.06 -6.31 -7.59
C ALA A 56 0.03 -6.05 -8.64
N ASP A 57 -0.06 -4.91 -9.32
CA ASP A 57 0.90 -4.52 -10.35
C ASP A 57 1.96 -3.56 -9.79
N VAL A 58 1.67 -2.90 -8.66
CA VAL A 58 2.59 -2.00 -7.96
C VAL A 58 2.19 -1.84 -6.48
N LEU A 59 3.18 -1.62 -5.61
CA LEU A 59 2.98 -1.11 -4.27
C LEU A 59 3.39 0.35 -4.19
N VAL A 60 2.52 1.21 -3.64
CA VAL A 60 2.80 2.63 -3.38
C VAL A 60 2.88 2.85 -1.87
N ASP A 61 3.93 3.52 -1.40
CA ASP A 61 4.23 3.66 0.03
C ASP A 61 4.21 5.11 0.51
N PHE A 62 3.30 5.39 1.46
CA PHE A 62 3.22 6.63 2.24
C PHE A 62 3.11 6.30 3.73
N SER A 63 4.08 5.58 4.26
CA SER A 63 4.06 5.02 5.62
C SER A 63 5.08 5.65 6.56
N ASN A 64 5.97 4.84 7.15
CA ASN A 64 6.99 5.21 8.10
C ASN A 64 8.33 4.57 7.67
N PRO A 65 9.48 5.24 7.87
CA PRO A 65 10.79 4.72 7.45
C PRO A 65 11.10 3.31 7.95
N SER A 66 10.56 2.91 9.11
CA SER A 66 10.72 1.56 9.66
C SER A 66 10.16 0.44 8.77
N LEU A 67 9.25 0.74 7.83
CA LEU A 67 8.71 -0.24 6.90
C LEU A 67 9.59 -0.47 5.66
N LEU A 68 10.67 0.30 5.46
CA LEU A 68 11.49 0.19 4.25
C LEU A 68 11.98 -1.25 4.02
N GLY A 69 12.62 -1.85 5.01
CA GLY A 69 13.16 -3.22 4.90
C GLY A 69 12.08 -4.26 4.54
N PRO A 70 10.98 -4.36 5.31
CA PRO A 70 9.85 -5.24 4.97
C PRO A 70 9.28 -5.02 3.56
N LEU A 71 9.15 -3.77 3.12
CA LEU A 71 8.63 -3.46 1.77
C LEU A 71 9.61 -3.86 0.66
N LEU A 72 10.91 -3.64 0.85
CA LEU A 72 11.94 -4.09 -0.10
C LEU A 72 11.94 -5.61 -0.21
N ASN A 73 11.88 -6.34 0.92
CA ASN A 73 11.79 -7.79 0.93
C ASN A 73 10.53 -8.29 0.20
N PHE A 74 9.39 -7.63 0.41
CA PHE A 74 8.15 -7.92 -0.33
C PHE A 74 8.33 -7.73 -1.84
N GLY A 75 8.87 -6.59 -2.28
CA GLY A 75 9.10 -6.32 -3.69
C GLY A 75 10.09 -7.30 -4.33
N GLU A 76 11.16 -7.67 -3.63
CA GLU A 76 12.14 -8.62 -4.13
C GLU A 76 11.58 -10.05 -4.25
N SER A 77 10.80 -10.50 -3.27
CA SER A 77 10.25 -11.86 -3.23
C SER A 77 9.09 -12.05 -4.22
N THR A 78 8.21 -11.06 -4.33
CA THR A 78 7.04 -11.12 -5.21
C THR A 78 7.30 -10.57 -6.61
N LYS A 79 8.46 -9.94 -6.83
CA LYS A 79 8.80 -9.17 -8.04
C LYS A 79 7.81 -8.02 -8.29
N THR A 80 7.15 -7.53 -7.24
CA THR A 80 6.23 -6.40 -7.33
C THR A 80 7.01 -5.08 -7.36
N PRO A 81 6.81 -4.21 -8.38
CA PRO A 81 7.37 -2.87 -8.41
C PRO A 81 6.97 -2.04 -7.18
N LEU A 82 7.90 -1.23 -6.67
CA LEU A 82 7.70 -0.39 -5.50
C LEU A 82 7.85 1.10 -5.85
N VAL A 83 6.90 1.92 -5.40
CA VAL A 83 6.98 3.39 -5.43
C VAL A 83 7.06 3.88 -4.00
N LEU A 84 8.28 4.23 -3.57
CA LEU A 84 8.58 4.62 -2.20
C LEU A 84 8.50 6.15 -2.06
N CYS A 85 7.45 6.64 -1.41
CA CYS A 85 7.25 8.09 -1.17
C CYS A 85 7.53 8.51 0.28
N THR A 86 7.72 7.55 1.19
CA THR A 86 8.15 7.82 2.57
C THR A 86 9.50 8.54 2.57
N THR A 87 9.67 9.50 3.47
CA THR A 87 10.89 10.31 3.63
C THR A 87 11.53 10.05 4.99
N GLY A 88 12.82 10.37 5.14
CA GLY A 88 13.54 10.23 6.41
C GLY A 88 14.06 8.82 6.71
N TYR A 89 14.52 8.10 5.68
CA TYR A 89 15.31 6.87 5.83
C TYR A 89 16.70 7.13 6.41
#